data_AF-A0A8T9Z883-F1
#
_entry.id   AF-A0A8T9Z883-F1
#
_cell.length_a   1.000
_cell.length_b   1.000
_cell.length_c   1.000
_cell.angle_alpha   90.00
_cell.angle_beta   90.00
_cell.angle_gamma   90.00
#
_symmetry.space_group_name_H-M   'P 1'
#
loop_
_entity.id
_entity.type
_entity.pdbx_description
1 polymer ?
#
loop_
_entity_poly.entity_id
_entity_poly.type
_entity_poly.pdbx_seq_one_letter_code
_entity_poly.pdbx_strand_id
1 'polypeptide(L)'
;MKKILIIGALCLSLTSLTACSNNNAKTPTKSKQEKKETKITVDSIITEFKNADLQAENPTDLPQKEFGNLRKEGKRIVVPALGEDKGGRLFEITKKEDLEKVKKYYDKLGNSAPMLFSHTHANGNFLLQMNGDMKDEEFTKYKDVMDKFIK
;
A
#
# COMPACT_ATOMS: atom_id res chain seq x y z
N MET A 1 31.89 34.50 -23.41
CA MET A 1 32.28 35.68 -22.62
C MET A 1 31.08 36.20 -21.83
N LYS A 2 31.33 36.54 -20.55
CA LYS A 2 30.52 37.31 -19.59
C LYS A 2 29.30 36.65 -18.93
N LYS A 3 29.55 36.29 -17.67
CA LYS A 3 28.66 35.98 -16.55
C LYS A 3 27.91 37.24 -16.11
N ILE A 4 26.69 37.12 -15.57
CA ILE A 4 26.19 38.04 -14.54
C ILE A 4 25.44 37.23 -13.47
N LEU A 5 26.04 37.18 -12.27
CA LEU A 5 25.38 36.90 -10.99
C LEU A 5 24.52 38.10 -10.58
N ILE A 6 23.39 37.86 -9.93
CA ILE A 6 22.83 38.82 -8.98
C ILE A 6 22.70 38.14 -7.62
N ILE A 7 23.45 38.67 -6.66
CA ILE A 7 23.44 38.38 -5.23
C ILE A 7 22.70 39.54 -4.54
N GLY A 8 21.83 39.20 -3.58
CA GLY A 8 21.84 39.84 -2.27
C GLY A 8 20.79 40.91 -1.94
N ALA A 9 20.06 40.65 -0.83
CA ALA A 9 19.83 41.54 0.33
C ALA A 9 18.84 40.79 1.25
N LEU A 10 19.18 40.25 2.44
CA LEU A 10 19.77 40.81 3.67
C LEU A 10 19.01 42.01 4.24
N CYS A 11 18.16 41.76 5.24
CA CYS A 11 17.93 42.54 6.48
C CYS A 11 16.72 41.92 7.23
N LEU A 12 16.87 41.19 8.34
CA LEU A 12 17.10 41.60 9.74
C LEU A 12 16.12 42.62 10.33
N SER A 13 15.19 42.12 11.17
CA SER A 13 14.81 42.67 12.49
C SER A 13 13.93 41.62 13.20
N LEU A 14 14.43 40.85 14.19
CA LEU A 14 14.61 41.16 15.63
C LEU A 14 13.39 41.84 16.28
N THR A 15 12.46 41.06 16.85
CA THR A 15 12.31 40.62 18.27
C THR A 15 11.55 41.59 19.18
N SER A 16 10.51 41.07 19.82
CA SER A 16 10.23 41.35 21.24
C SER A 16 9.65 40.10 21.90
N LEU A 17 10.45 39.50 22.80
CA LEU A 17 9.98 38.58 23.83
C LEU A 17 9.17 39.35 24.88
N THR A 18 8.15 38.72 25.48
CA THR A 18 8.15 38.30 26.89
C THR A 18 6.72 37.98 27.35
N ALA A 19 6.49 36.73 27.73
CA ALA A 19 5.71 36.40 28.92
C ALA A 19 6.21 35.06 29.46
N CYS A 20 6.83 35.14 30.63
CA CYS A 20 7.46 34.06 31.35
C CYS A 20 6.43 33.14 32.02
N SER A 21 6.64 31.83 31.94
CA SER A 21 6.53 30.95 33.13
C SER A 21 7.34 29.67 32.92
N ASN A 22 8.51 29.62 33.58
CA ASN A 22 9.12 28.52 34.34
C ASN A 22 8.60 27.09 34.10
N ASN A 23 9.38 26.01 33.92
CA ASN A 23 10.80 25.75 34.19
C ASN A 23 11.26 24.47 33.44
N ASN A 24 12.57 24.42 33.15
CA ASN A 24 13.43 23.23 33.00
C ASN A 24 13.79 22.70 31.58
N ALA A 25 14.88 23.28 31.05
CA ALA A 25 16.01 22.67 30.33
C ALA A 25 15.84 21.39 29.47
N LYS A 26 16.01 21.52 28.15
CA LYS A 26 17.10 20.94 27.30
C LYS A 26 16.66 20.79 25.83
N THR A 27 17.37 21.51 24.95
CA THR A 27 17.85 21.16 23.59
C THR A 27 16.88 20.58 22.54
N PRO A 28 16.89 21.08 21.28
CA PRO A 28 16.03 20.56 20.21
C PRO A 28 16.50 19.18 19.78
N THR A 29 15.74 18.16 20.19
CA THR A 29 15.96 16.78 19.77
C THR A 29 15.42 16.62 18.35
N LYS A 30 16.35 16.62 17.41
CA LYS A 30 16.29 15.97 16.10
C LYS A 30 15.35 14.77 16.15
N SER A 31 14.23 14.85 15.43
CA SER A 31 13.19 13.83 15.36
C SER A 31 13.84 12.48 15.07
N LYS A 32 13.95 11.67 16.12
CA LYS A 32 14.47 10.32 16.08
C LYS A 32 13.44 9.52 15.30
N GLN A 33 13.83 9.07 14.11
CA GLN A 33 13.07 8.16 13.28
C GLN A 33 12.88 6.87 14.09
N GLU A 34 11.74 6.79 14.76
CA GLU A 34 11.31 5.64 15.52
C GLU A 34 10.91 4.59 14.48
N LYS A 35 11.73 3.54 14.35
CA LYS A 35 11.40 2.35 13.57
C LYS A 35 10.23 1.67 14.28
N LYS A 36 9.02 2.16 14.02
CA LYS A 36 7.75 1.53 14.38
C LYS A 36 7.73 0.19 13.65
N GLU A 37 7.87 -0.91 14.39
CA GLU A 37 7.64 -2.25 13.85
C GLU A 37 6.26 -2.23 13.17
N THR A 38 6.29 -2.27 11.84
CA THR A 38 5.09 -2.03 11.04
C THR A 38 4.36 -3.36 10.99
N LYS A 39 3.29 -3.48 11.78
CA LYS A 39 2.41 -4.66 11.71
C LYS A 39 1.89 -4.78 10.27
N ILE A 40 2.15 -5.92 9.64
CA ILE A 40 1.66 -6.23 8.30
C ILE A 40 0.14 -6.46 8.39
N THR A 41 -0.61 -5.65 7.66
CA THR A 41 -2.07 -5.70 7.46
C THR A 41 -2.42 -5.45 5.99
N VAL A 42 -3.67 -5.72 5.59
CA VAL A 42 -4.17 -5.42 4.24
C VAL A 42 -3.97 -3.95 3.89
N ASP A 43 -4.34 -3.03 4.78
CA ASP A 43 -4.14 -1.59 4.58
C ASP A 43 -2.67 -1.18 4.42
N SER A 44 -1.75 -1.80 5.19
CA SER A 44 -0.32 -1.49 5.06
C SER A 44 0.25 -1.94 3.72
N ILE A 45 -0.18 -3.11 3.20
CA ILE A 45 0.25 -3.58 1.88
C ILE A 45 -0.29 -2.67 0.77
N ILE A 46 -1.57 -2.24 0.87
CA ILE A 46 -2.15 -1.27 -0.07
C ILE A 46 -1.37 0.05 -0.04
N THR A 47 -0.97 0.50 1.16
CA THR A 47 -0.13 1.70 1.33
C THR A 47 1.22 1.52 0.65
N GLU A 48 1.84 0.35 0.76
CA GLU A 48 3.11 0.05 0.10
C GLU A 48 3.00 -0.01 -1.43
N PHE A 49 1.87 -0.46 -1.99
CA PHE A 49 1.62 -0.32 -3.43
C PHE A 49 1.66 1.14 -3.85
N LYS A 50 0.98 2.03 -3.11
CA LYS A 50 0.99 3.47 -3.40
C LYS A 50 2.37 4.10 -3.23
N ASN A 51 3.11 3.70 -2.19
CA ASN A 51 4.49 4.17 -1.96
C ASN A 51 5.46 3.73 -3.08
N ALA A 52 5.12 2.67 -3.80
CA ALA A 52 5.84 2.18 -4.98
C ALA A 52 5.27 2.72 -6.31
N ASP A 53 4.48 3.79 -6.26
CA ASP A 53 3.81 4.42 -7.42
C ASP A 53 2.89 3.46 -8.20
N LEU A 54 2.36 2.43 -7.54
CA LEU A 54 1.36 1.52 -8.11
C LEU A 54 -0.05 1.98 -7.74
N GLN A 55 -0.95 1.95 -8.72
CA GLN A 55 -2.35 2.32 -8.51
C GLN A 55 -3.04 1.32 -7.58
N ALA A 56 -3.67 1.82 -6.52
CA ALA A 56 -4.43 1.00 -5.57
C ALA A 56 -5.53 1.86 -4.92
N GLU A 57 -6.36 2.48 -5.75
CA GLU A 57 -7.26 3.54 -5.35
C GLU A 57 -8.54 3.04 -4.70
N ASN A 58 -9.18 3.93 -3.93
CA ASN A 58 -10.49 3.71 -3.30
C ASN A 58 -10.59 2.35 -2.56
N PRO A 59 -9.69 2.07 -1.59
CA PRO A 59 -9.76 0.83 -0.84
C PRO A 59 -11.11 0.73 -0.11
N THR A 60 -11.83 -0.36 -0.34
CA THR A 60 -13.16 -0.61 0.26
C THR A 60 -13.25 -2.01 0.85
N ASP A 61 -13.91 -2.13 1.98
CA ASP A 61 -14.03 -3.42 2.67
C ASP A 61 -14.90 -4.40 1.89
N LEU A 62 -14.43 -5.64 1.78
CA LEU A 62 -15.20 -6.73 1.16
C LEU A 62 -16.18 -7.34 2.19
N PRO A 63 -17.39 -7.73 1.77
CA PRO A 63 -18.36 -8.39 2.64
C PRO A 63 -17.82 -9.70 3.25
N GLN A 64 -18.05 -9.96 4.54
CA GLN A 64 -17.53 -11.17 5.22
C GLN A 64 -17.98 -12.49 4.58
N LYS A 65 -19.15 -12.52 3.94
CA LYS A 65 -19.63 -13.68 3.18
C LYS A 65 -18.65 -14.16 2.10
N GLU A 66 -17.80 -13.27 1.59
CA GLU A 66 -16.72 -13.63 0.68
C GLU A 66 -15.60 -14.33 1.45
N PHE A 67 -15.46 -15.63 1.19
CA PHE A 67 -14.58 -16.58 1.87
C PHE A 67 -14.88 -16.84 3.36
N GLY A 68 -15.85 -16.15 3.97
CA GLY A 68 -16.38 -16.48 5.30
C GLY A 68 -15.27 -16.57 6.35
N ASN A 69 -15.26 -17.65 7.13
CA ASN A 69 -14.30 -17.87 8.22
C ASN A 69 -12.86 -18.14 7.74
N LEU A 70 -12.66 -18.38 6.45
CA LEU A 70 -11.31 -18.52 5.88
C LEU A 70 -10.60 -17.16 5.83
N ARG A 71 -11.36 -16.07 5.78
CA ARG A 71 -10.84 -14.72 5.65
C ARG A 71 -10.94 -13.97 6.98
N LYS A 72 -9.83 -13.35 7.37
CA LYS A 72 -9.77 -12.40 8.48
C LYS A 72 -10.09 -10.98 8.02
N GLU A 73 -9.50 -10.55 6.91
CA GLU A 73 -9.70 -9.22 6.34
C GLU A 73 -9.66 -9.28 4.81
N GLY A 74 -10.28 -8.33 4.13
CA GLY A 74 -10.32 -8.27 2.69
C GLY A 74 -10.76 -6.91 2.20
N LYS A 75 -10.00 -6.34 1.26
CA LYS A 75 -10.31 -5.06 0.64
C LYS A 75 -10.22 -5.14 -0.87
N ARG A 76 -11.12 -4.42 -1.53
CA ARG A 76 -11.07 -4.14 -2.96
C ARG A 76 -10.26 -2.87 -3.19
N ILE A 77 -9.46 -2.85 -4.25
CA ILE A 77 -8.75 -1.68 -4.77
C ILE A 77 -9.09 -1.47 -6.24
N VAL A 78 -9.04 -0.22 -6.69
CA VAL A 78 -9.27 0.18 -8.08
C VAL A 78 -7.93 0.52 -8.74
N VAL A 79 -7.75 0.10 -9.98
CA VAL A 79 -6.61 0.40 -10.84
C VAL A 79 -7.17 1.14 -12.07
N PRO A 80 -7.28 2.47 -12.04
CA PRO A 80 -7.93 3.25 -13.10
C PRO A 80 -7.40 2.98 -14.51
N ALA A 81 -6.12 2.61 -14.66
CA ALA A 81 -5.53 2.24 -15.95
C ALA A 81 -6.18 1.01 -16.62
N LEU A 82 -6.84 0.13 -15.85
CA LEU A 82 -7.55 -1.04 -16.38
C LEU A 82 -8.99 -0.72 -16.81
N GLY A 83 -9.54 0.41 -16.38
CA GLY A 83 -10.90 0.85 -16.64
C GLY A 83 -11.69 1.16 -15.36
N GLU A 84 -12.89 1.70 -15.56
CA GLU A 84 -13.81 2.00 -14.47
C GLU A 84 -14.17 0.72 -13.71
N ASP A 85 -14.09 0.80 -12.37
CA ASP A 85 -14.38 -0.31 -11.48
C ASP A 85 -13.57 -1.60 -11.78
N LYS A 86 -12.37 -1.47 -12.35
CA LYS A 86 -11.39 -2.56 -12.47
C LYS A 86 -10.26 -2.38 -11.47
N GLY A 87 -9.65 -3.49 -11.06
CA GLY A 87 -8.56 -3.49 -10.09
C GLY A 87 -8.37 -4.85 -9.45
N GLY A 88 -8.29 -4.89 -8.14
CA GLY A 88 -7.94 -6.11 -7.42
C GLY A 88 -8.61 -6.25 -6.06
N ARG A 89 -8.30 -7.37 -5.43
CA ARG A 89 -8.70 -7.70 -4.07
C ARG A 89 -7.47 -8.17 -3.32
N LEU A 90 -7.32 -7.70 -2.09
CA LEU A 90 -6.29 -8.14 -1.19
C LEU A 90 -6.94 -8.74 0.05
N PHE A 91 -6.51 -9.94 0.43
CA PHE A 91 -7.06 -10.69 1.54
C PHE A 91 -5.99 -11.00 2.58
N GLU A 92 -6.36 -10.96 3.86
CA GLU A 92 -5.67 -11.68 4.92
C GLU A 92 -6.49 -12.93 5.25
N ILE A 93 -5.89 -14.10 5.02
CA ILE A 93 -6.49 -15.40 5.27
C ILE A 93 -6.11 -15.86 6.68
N THR A 94 -7.05 -16.48 7.39
CA THR A 94 -6.87 -16.89 8.79
C THR A 94 -5.73 -17.92 8.93
N LYS A 95 -5.59 -18.81 7.94
CA LYS A 95 -4.65 -19.92 7.94
C LYS A 95 -3.94 -20.01 6.60
N LYS A 96 -2.62 -20.23 6.63
CA LYS A 96 -1.81 -20.34 5.42
C LYS A 96 -2.27 -21.49 4.51
N GLU A 97 -2.72 -22.60 5.10
CA GLU A 97 -3.21 -23.78 4.37
C GLU A 97 -4.50 -23.50 3.60
N ASP A 98 -5.25 -22.45 3.97
CA ASP A 98 -6.48 -22.06 3.29
C ASP A 98 -6.20 -21.14 2.08
N LEU A 99 -4.98 -20.60 1.91
CA LEU A 99 -4.61 -19.80 0.73
C LEU A 99 -4.79 -20.59 -0.57
N GLU A 100 -4.44 -21.87 -0.57
CA GLU A 100 -4.61 -22.73 -1.74
C GLU A 100 -6.09 -22.87 -2.14
N LYS A 101 -7.00 -22.90 -1.16
CA LYS A 101 -8.45 -22.97 -1.42
C LYS A 101 -8.94 -21.69 -2.10
N VAL A 102 -8.49 -20.53 -1.60
CA VAL A 102 -8.85 -19.22 -2.16
C VAL A 102 -8.23 -19.05 -3.56
N LYS A 103 -6.97 -19.46 -3.75
CA LYS A 103 -6.33 -19.45 -5.07
C LYS A 103 -7.05 -20.35 -6.07
N LYS A 104 -7.37 -21.59 -5.67
CA LYS A 104 -8.09 -22.56 -6.52
C LYS A 104 -9.48 -22.07 -6.90
N TYR A 105 -10.14 -21.24 -6.08
CA TYR A 105 -11.41 -20.61 -6.43
C TYR A 105 -11.25 -19.70 -7.65
N TYR A 106 -10.24 -18.81 -7.66
CA TYR A 106 -9.97 -17.94 -8.81
C TYR A 106 -9.50 -18.71 -10.04
N ASP A 107 -8.65 -19.73 -9.87
CA ASP A 107 -8.23 -20.58 -10.99
C ASP A 107 -9.44 -21.28 -11.64
N LYS A 108 -10.40 -21.78 -10.83
CA LYS A 108 -11.66 -22.34 -11.34
C LYS A 108 -12.53 -21.33 -12.06
N LEU A 109 -12.63 -20.09 -11.56
CA LEU A 109 -13.39 -19.03 -12.22
C LEU A 109 -12.82 -18.72 -13.61
N GLY A 110 -11.50 -18.53 -13.71
CA GLY A 110 -10.82 -18.28 -14.98
C GLY A 110 -10.95 -19.44 -15.97
N ASN A 111 -10.87 -20.69 -15.49
CA ASN A 111 -11.09 -21.87 -16.32
C ASN A 111 -12.54 -22.03 -16.78
N SER A 112 -13.51 -21.55 -16.01
CA SER A 112 -14.94 -21.60 -16.36
C SER A 112 -15.30 -20.56 -17.42
N ALA A 113 -14.67 -19.38 -17.35
CA ALA A 113 -14.85 -18.31 -18.32
C ALA A 113 -13.56 -17.48 -18.43
N PRO A 114 -12.95 -17.36 -19.61
CA PRO A 114 -11.73 -16.56 -19.80
C PRO A 114 -11.88 -15.11 -19.32
N MET A 115 -13.08 -14.53 -19.44
CA MET A 115 -13.37 -13.16 -18.97
C MET A 115 -13.30 -13.00 -17.44
N LEU A 116 -13.33 -14.11 -16.68
CA LEU A 116 -13.18 -14.14 -15.23
C LEU A 116 -11.75 -14.51 -14.81
N PHE A 117 -10.82 -14.66 -15.77
CA PHE A 117 -9.42 -14.85 -15.46
C PHE A 117 -8.91 -13.73 -14.54
N SER A 118 -8.04 -14.11 -13.62
CA SER A 118 -7.46 -13.22 -12.63
C SER A 118 -6.03 -13.65 -12.36
N HIS A 119 -5.14 -12.68 -12.22
CA HIS A 119 -3.83 -12.93 -11.67
C HIS A 119 -3.96 -13.13 -10.16
N THR A 120 -3.20 -14.07 -9.60
CA THR A 120 -3.18 -14.31 -8.16
C THR A 120 -1.77 -14.52 -7.66
N HIS A 121 -1.48 -14.02 -6.46
CA HIS A 121 -0.20 -14.18 -5.78
C HIS A 121 -0.42 -14.31 -4.28
N ALA A 122 0.32 -15.19 -3.62
CA ALA A 122 0.18 -15.45 -2.20
C ALA A 122 1.54 -15.33 -1.50
N ASN A 123 1.57 -14.64 -0.36
CA ASN A 123 2.74 -14.58 0.52
C ASN A 123 2.31 -14.39 1.98
N GLY A 124 2.96 -15.09 2.91
CA GLY A 124 2.54 -15.17 4.29
C GLY A 124 1.13 -15.74 4.41
N ASN A 125 0.23 -14.97 5.00
CA ASN A 125 -1.21 -15.23 5.07
C ASN A 125 -2.03 -14.37 4.09
N PHE A 126 -1.37 -13.68 3.17
CA PHE A 126 -2.02 -12.72 2.29
C PHE A 126 -2.17 -13.27 0.88
N LEU A 127 -3.30 -12.96 0.24
CA LEU A 127 -3.55 -13.26 -1.16
C LEU A 127 -3.90 -11.97 -1.89
N LEU A 128 -3.14 -11.66 -2.93
CA LEU A 128 -3.47 -10.65 -3.92
C LEU A 128 -4.16 -11.31 -5.11
N GLN A 129 -5.30 -10.76 -5.51
CA GLN A 129 -5.99 -11.05 -6.76
C GLN A 129 -6.08 -9.77 -7.59
N MET A 130 -5.71 -9.82 -8.87
CA MET A 130 -5.86 -8.70 -9.81
C MET A 130 -6.68 -9.13 -11.02
N ASN A 131 -7.41 -8.17 -11.60
CA ASN A 131 -8.17 -8.35 -12.83
C ASN A 131 -7.26 -8.91 -13.95
N GLY A 132 -7.77 -9.87 -14.73
CA GLY A 132 -7.02 -10.59 -15.77
C GLY A 132 -6.63 -9.75 -17.00
N ASP A 133 -7.14 -8.54 -17.16
CA ASP A 133 -6.72 -7.61 -18.21
C ASP A 133 -5.38 -6.92 -17.88
N MET A 134 -4.91 -7.02 -16.62
CA MET A 134 -3.60 -6.51 -16.22
C MET A 134 -2.50 -7.29 -16.93
N LYS A 135 -1.47 -6.61 -17.43
CA LYS A 135 -0.33 -7.31 -18.04
C LYS A 135 0.51 -8.01 -16.97
N ASP A 136 1.11 -9.14 -17.32
CA ASP A 136 1.96 -9.90 -16.40
C ASP A 136 3.13 -9.07 -15.84
N GLU A 137 3.72 -8.18 -16.65
CA GLU A 137 4.81 -7.31 -16.19
C GLU A 137 4.32 -6.26 -15.19
N GLU A 138 3.08 -5.80 -15.32
CA GLU A 138 2.47 -4.89 -14.37
C GLU A 138 2.11 -5.62 -13.08
N PHE A 139 1.49 -6.80 -13.18
CA PHE A 139 1.17 -7.63 -12.02
C PHE A 139 2.42 -8.02 -11.21
N THR A 140 3.54 -8.30 -11.90
CA THR A 140 4.82 -8.62 -11.25
C THR A 140 5.30 -7.53 -10.31
N LYS A 141 5.07 -6.24 -10.63
CA LYS A 141 5.45 -5.14 -9.73
C LYS A 141 4.70 -5.21 -8.40
N TYR A 142 3.41 -5.56 -8.42
CA TYR A 142 2.64 -5.73 -7.18
C TYR A 142 3.15 -6.91 -6.36
N LYS A 143 3.48 -8.03 -7.02
CA LYS A 143 4.08 -9.19 -6.35
C LYS A 143 5.38 -8.81 -5.65
N ASP A 144 6.26 -8.10 -6.34
CA ASP A 144 7.57 -7.71 -5.83
C ASP A 144 7.45 -6.79 -4.61
N VAL A 145 6.53 -5.81 -4.65
CA VAL A 145 6.26 -4.93 -3.52
C VAL A 145 5.72 -5.72 -2.32
N MET A 146 4.73 -6.58 -2.56
CA MET A 146 4.14 -7.43 -1.54
C MET A 146 5.18 -8.36 -0.90
N ASP A 147 6.02 -9.01 -1.70
CA ASP A 147 7.04 -9.94 -1.23
C ASP A 147 8.16 -9.25 -0.46
N LYS A 148 8.59 -8.08 -0.94
CA LYS A 148 9.58 -7.26 -0.26
C LYS A 148 9.08 -6.74 1.10
N PHE A 149 7.80 -6.48 1.23
CA PHE A 149 7.21 -5.96 2.47
C PHE A 149 6.93 -7.06 3.50
N ILE A 150 6.49 -8.26 3.06
CA ILE A 150 6.03 -9.33 3.96
C ILE A 150 7.18 -10.12 4.62
N LYS A 151 8.38 -10.10 4.03
CA LYS A 151 9.65 -10.74 4.49
C LYS A 151 9.64 -11.59 5.76
#